data_AF-A0A9R0STK4-F1
#
_entry.id   AF-A0A9R0STK4-F1
#
_cell.length_a   1.000
_cell.length_b   1.000
_cell.length_c   1.000
_cell.angle_alpha   90.00
_cell.angle_beta   90.00
_cell.angle_gamma   90.00
#
_symmetry.space_group_name_H-M   'P 1'
#
loop_
_entity.id
_entity.type
_entity.pdbx_description
1 polymer ?
#
loop_
_entity_poly.entity_id
_entity_poly.type
_entity_poly.pdbx_seq_one_letter_code
_entity_poly.pdbx_strand_id
1 'polypeptide(L)'
;MQALARAARVLWPAAAAGRGQAQAQTQAARGIVVQVRDGNLERALQVMERKMRSSGIERLIKRRTEHHVKNSEKRVLARKALMARVRSQELGKSLRDILIKKIRTVRT
;
A
#
# COMPACT_ATOMS: atom_id res chain seq x y z
N MET A 1 48.03 37.78 -42.26
CA MET A 1 46.74 37.08 -42.44
C MET A 1 46.57 36.09 -41.29
N GLN A 2 45.36 36.05 -40.75
CA GLN A 2 44.97 35.39 -39.50
C GLN A 2 45.07 33.86 -39.55
N ALA A 3 45.40 33.21 -38.43
CA ALA A 3 44.98 31.83 -38.17
C ALA A 3 44.82 31.62 -36.65
N LEU A 4 43.57 31.70 -36.20
CA LEU A 4 43.11 31.48 -34.82
C LEU A 4 43.13 29.97 -34.50
N ALA A 5 44.00 29.54 -33.59
CA ALA A 5 43.97 28.20 -33.02
C ALA A 5 42.79 28.08 -32.03
N ARG A 6 41.69 27.45 -32.46
CA ARG A 6 40.57 27.08 -31.59
C ARG A 6 40.91 25.81 -30.80
N ALA A 7 41.21 25.97 -29.51
CA ALA A 7 41.25 24.86 -28.57
C ALA A 7 39.82 24.36 -28.28
N ALA A 8 39.48 23.17 -28.77
CA ALA A 8 38.23 22.50 -28.45
C ALA A 8 38.33 21.84 -27.06
N ARG A 9 37.80 22.52 -26.02
CA ARG A 9 37.49 21.87 -24.75
C ARG A 9 36.25 21.00 -24.96
N VAL A 10 36.45 19.68 -25.01
CA VAL A 10 35.36 18.72 -24.92
C VAL A 10 34.83 18.77 -23.48
N LEU A 11 33.70 19.46 -23.28
CA LEU A 11 32.96 19.40 -22.03
C LEU A 11 32.28 18.02 -21.96
N TRP A 12 32.80 17.12 -21.12
CA TRP A 12 32.11 15.88 -20.77
C TRP A 12 30.83 16.24 -19.98
N PRO A 13 29.65 15.69 -20.31
CA PRO A 13 28.44 15.98 -19.56
C PRO A 13 28.47 15.30 -18.18
N ALA A 14 28.84 16.06 -17.15
CA ALA A 14 28.70 15.68 -15.73
C ALA A 14 27.23 15.49 -15.28
N ALA A 15 26.26 15.70 -16.17
CA ALA A 15 24.82 15.62 -15.89
C ALA A 15 24.22 14.19 -15.94
N ALA A 16 25.04 13.15 -16.20
CA ALA A 16 24.57 11.76 -16.17
C ALA A 16 24.52 11.17 -14.74
N ALA A 17 25.38 11.63 -13.83
CA ALA A 17 25.47 11.09 -12.47
C ALA A 17 24.24 11.40 -11.59
N GLY A 18 23.58 12.55 -11.80
CA GLY A 18 22.39 12.93 -11.04
C GLY A 18 21.11 12.19 -11.44
N ARG A 19 21.02 11.70 -12.68
CA ARG A 19 19.83 10.97 -13.16
C ARG A 19 19.74 9.55 -12.59
N GLY A 20 20.89 8.90 -12.36
CA GLY A 20 20.94 7.58 -11.73
C GLY A 20 20.53 7.59 -10.25
N GLN A 21 20.91 8.63 -9.50
CA GLN A 21 20.55 8.77 -8.09
C GLN A 21 19.05 9.07 -7.89
N ALA A 22 18.47 9.93 -8.72
CA ALA A 22 17.04 10.21 -8.70
C ALA A 22 16.22 8.95 -9.06
N GLN A 23 16.65 8.17 -10.06
CA GLN A 23 15.99 6.91 -10.43
C GLN A 23 16.14 5.83 -9.35
N ALA A 24 17.30 5.71 -8.69
CA ALA A 24 17.51 4.77 -7.59
C ALA A 24 16.62 5.08 -6.38
N GLN A 25 16.48 6.36 -6.02
CA GLN A 25 15.54 6.80 -4.98
C GLN A 25 14.08 6.49 -5.34
N THR A 26 13.73 6.62 -6.63
CA THR A 26 12.37 6.34 -7.12
C THR A 26 12.06 4.83 -7.14
N GLN A 27 13.05 3.96 -7.33
CA GLN A 27 12.86 2.51 -7.25
C GLN A 27 12.71 2.01 -5.81
N ALA A 28 13.41 2.61 -4.84
CA ALA A 28 13.19 2.34 -3.41
C ALA A 28 11.76 2.71 -2.94
N ALA A 29 11.04 3.56 -3.69
CA ALA A 29 9.65 3.91 -3.43
C ALA A 29 8.64 2.83 -3.88
N ARG A 30 9.07 1.71 -4.48
CA ARG A 30 8.19 0.63 -4.94
C ARG A 30 7.82 -0.41 -3.86
N GLY A 31 7.71 0.01 -2.59
CA GLY A 31 7.35 -0.86 -1.47
C GLY A 31 6.88 -0.12 -0.21
N ILE A 32 6.40 -0.87 0.79
CA ILE A 32 6.05 -0.30 2.10
C ILE A 32 7.34 -0.09 2.89
N VAL A 33 7.81 1.15 2.92
CA VAL A 33 8.98 1.54 3.70
C VAL A 33 8.56 2.37 4.92
N VAL A 34 9.24 2.15 6.05
CA VAL A 34 9.06 2.89 7.30
C VAL A 34 10.43 3.21 7.88
N GLN A 35 10.64 4.47 8.23
CA GLN A 35 11.84 4.90 8.94
C GLN A 35 11.66 4.62 10.44
N VAL A 36 12.67 4.02 11.05
CA VAL A 36 12.74 3.85 12.50
C VAL A 36 13.21 5.17 13.11
N ARG A 37 12.38 5.77 13.97
CA ARG A 37 12.72 6.99 14.72
C ARG A 37 13.05 6.62 16.15
N ASP A 38 13.98 7.36 16.76
CA ASP A 38 14.30 7.28 18.19
C ASP A 38 14.70 5.89 18.68
N GLY A 39 15.29 5.06 17.79
CA GLY A 39 15.65 3.67 18.09
C GLY A 39 14.46 2.72 18.34
N ASN A 40 13.22 3.17 18.17
CA ASN A 40 12.04 2.38 18.49
C ASN A 40 11.56 1.52 17.31
N LEU A 41 12.14 0.31 17.22
CA LEU A 41 11.82 -0.65 16.17
C LEU A 41 10.38 -1.18 16.27
N GLU A 42 9.88 -1.47 17.47
CA GLU A 42 8.53 -2.02 17.65
C GLU A 42 7.45 -1.10 17.08
N ARG A 43 7.58 0.20 17.34
CA ARG A 43 6.68 1.21 16.80
C ARG A 43 6.76 1.28 15.28
N ALA A 44 7.96 1.18 14.71
CA ALA A 44 8.14 1.17 13.26
C ALA A 44 7.49 -0.08 12.64
N LEU A 45 7.61 -1.25 13.27
CA LEU A 45 6.98 -2.49 12.83
C LEU A 45 5.44 -2.41 12.90
N GLN A 46 4.87 -1.85 13.96
CA GLN A 46 3.41 -1.62 14.06
C GLN A 46 2.91 -0.68 12.94
N VAL A 47 3.66 0.39 12.66
CA VAL A 47 3.34 1.32 11.56
C VAL A 47 3.44 0.60 10.22
N MET A 48 4.44 -0.25 10.02
CA MET A 48 4.61 -1.04 8.82
C MET A 48 3.46 -2.05 8.64
N GLU A 49 3.08 -2.77 9.69
CA GLU A 49 1.94 -3.70 9.69
C GLU A 49 0.65 -2.96 9.33
N ARG A 50 0.40 -1.80 9.93
CA ARG A 50 -0.78 -0.99 9.63
C ARG A 50 -0.81 -0.54 8.16
N LYS A 51 0.32 -0.10 7.61
CA LYS A 51 0.46 0.26 6.19
C LYS A 51 0.29 -0.95 5.26
N MET A 52 0.74 -2.13 5.68
CA MET A 52 0.57 -3.39 4.95
C MET A 52 -0.87 -3.89 4.95
N ARG A 53 -1.57 -3.74 6.07
CA ARG A 53 -2.97 -4.10 6.20
C ARG A 53 -3.87 -3.17 5.39
N SER A 54 -3.62 -1.84 5.44
CA SER A 54 -4.42 -0.85 4.72
C SER A 54 -4.24 -0.91 3.20
N SER A 55 -3.02 -1.16 2.72
CA SER A 55 -2.73 -1.37 1.30
C SER A 55 -3.36 -2.65 0.74
N GLY A 56 -3.83 -3.56 1.60
CA GLY A 56 -4.42 -4.83 1.21
C GLY A 56 -3.39 -5.90 0.81
N ILE A 57 -2.10 -5.59 0.84
CA ILE A 57 -1.01 -6.53 0.54
C ILE A 57 -1.04 -7.72 1.50
N GLU A 58 -1.31 -7.50 2.79
CA GLU A 58 -1.46 -8.60 3.77
C GLU A 58 -2.52 -9.62 3.32
N ARG A 59 -3.65 -9.12 2.79
CA ARG A 59 -4.75 -9.97 2.30
C ARG A 59 -4.36 -10.70 1.02
N LEU A 60 -3.63 -10.04 0.12
CA LEU A 60 -3.15 -10.66 -1.12
C LEU A 60 -2.17 -11.79 -0.83
N ILE A 61 -1.24 -11.58 0.10
CA ILE A 61 -0.27 -12.60 0.53
C ILE A 61 -1.01 -13.78 1.17
N LYS A 62 -1.90 -13.54 2.14
CA LYS A 62 -2.65 -14.62 2.81
C LYS A 62 -3.61 -15.38 1.89
N ARG A 63 -4.15 -14.71 0.86
CA ARG A 63 -5.07 -15.32 -0.11
C ARG A 63 -4.34 -16.03 -1.26
N ARG A 64 -3.02 -15.93 -1.34
CA ARG A 64 -2.25 -16.61 -2.37
C ARG A 64 -2.44 -18.11 -2.17
N THR A 65 -3.16 -18.73 -3.10
CA THR A 65 -3.38 -20.18 -3.07
C THR A 65 -2.13 -20.89 -3.58
N GLU A 66 -1.68 -21.90 -2.84
CA GLU A 66 -0.57 -22.77 -3.28
C GLU A 66 -0.99 -23.65 -4.47
N HIS A 67 -2.30 -23.87 -4.64
CA HIS A 67 -2.88 -24.70 -5.70
C HIS A 67 -3.77 -23.90 -6.66
N HIS A 68 -3.97 -24.46 -7.86
CA HIS A 68 -4.87 -23.91 -8.86
C HIS A 68 -6.34 -24.14 -8.49
N VAL A 69 -7.11 -23.06 -8.45
CA VAL A 69 -8.57 -23.10 -8.29
C VAL A 69 -9.22 -22.83 -9.65
N LYS A 70 -10.15 -23.70 -10.05
CA LYS A 70 -10.88 -23.55 -11.33
C LYS A 70 -11.75 -22.30 -11.33
N ASN A 71 -12.08 -21.79 -12.52
CA ASN A 71 -12.88 -20.56 -12.65
C ASN A 71 -14.31 -20.70 -12.09
N SER A 72 -14.92 -21.89 -12.18
CA SER A 72 -16.21 -22.20 -11.56
C SER A 72 -16.16 -22.05 -10.04
N GLU A 73 -15.14 -22.61 -9.41
CA GLU A 73 -14.93 -22.52 -7.95
C GLU A 73 -14.63 -21.09 -7.51
N LYS A 74 -13.79 -20.35 -8.26
CA LYS A 74 -13.53 -18.93 -8.01
C LYS A 74 -14.83 -18.11 -7.96
N ARG A 75 -15.77 -18.35 -8.88
CA ARG A 75 -17.09 -17.67 -8.89
C ARG A 75 -17.91 -18.00 -7.64
N VAL A 76 -17.92 -19.25 -7.21
CA VAL A 76 -18.64 -19.68 -6.01
C VAL A 76 -18.04 -19.04 -4.75
N LEU A 77 -16.71 -19.03 -4.62
CA LEU A 77 -16.02 -18.41 -3.49
C LEU A 77 -16.28 -16.89 -3.43
N ALA A 78 -16.23 -16.20 -4.57
CA ALA A 78 -16.54 -14.79 -4.64
C ALA A 78 -17.98 -14.49 -4.20
N ARG A 79 -18.95 -15.31 -4.66
CA ARG A 79 -20.36 -15.18 -4.25
C ARG A 79 -20.55 -15.40 -2.75
N LYS A 80 -19.93 -16.42 -2.17
CA LYS A 80 -19.97 -16.69 -0.73
C LYS A 80 -19.38 -15.54 0.07
N ALA A 81 -18.23 -15.00 -0.35
CA ALA A 81 -17.61 -13.85 0.29
C ALA A 81 -18.48 -12.59 0.22
N LEU A 82 -19.16 -12.36 -0.91
CA LEU A 82 -20.11 -11.25 -1.06
C LEU A 82 -21.28 -11.39 -0.09
N MET A 83 -21.92 -12.56 -0.04
CA MET A 83 -23.04 -12.83 0.87
C MET A 83 -22.64 -12.64 2.34
N ALA A 84 -21.47 -13.13 2.74
CA ALA A 84 -20.95 -12.93 4.09
C ALA A 84 -20.77 -11.44 4.41
N ARG A 85 -20.20 -10.66 3.47
CA ARG A 85 -20.01 -9.21 3.64
C ARG A 85 -21.34 -8.47 3.78
N VAL A 86 -22.32 -8.77 2.93
CA VAL A 86 -23.65 -8.14 2.99
C VAL A 86 -24.32 -8.45 4.33
N ARG A 87 -24.31 -9.73 4.74
CA ARG A 87 -24.87 -10.16 6.04
C ARG A 87 -24.22 -9.42 7.21
N SER A 88 -22.89 -9.29 7.22
CA SER A 88 -22.19 -8.55 8.28
C SER A 88 -22.52 -7.06 8.29
N GLN A 89 -22.76 -6.44 7.13
CA GLN A 89 -23.16 -5.04 7.05
C GLN A 89 -24.59 -4.82 7.56
N GLU A 90 -25.51 -5.70 7.21
CA GLU A 90 -26.90 -5.66 7.70
C GLU A 90 -26.94 -5.82 9.22
N LEU A 91 -26.23 -6.81 9.76
CA LEU A 91 -26.11 -6.99 11.22
C LEU A 91 -25.50 -5.75 11.90
N GLY A 92 -24.47 -5.14 11.29
CA GLY A 92 -23.87 -3.91 11.80
C GLY A 92 -24.83 -2.72 11.84
N LYS A 93 -25.73 -2.59 10.85
CA LYS A 93 -26.79 -1.58 10.85
C LYS A 93 -27.79 -1.83 11.96
N SER A 94 -28.31 -3.07 12.08
CA SER A 94 -29.26 -3.43 13.12
C SER A 94 -28.70 -3.20 14.53
N LEU A 95 -27.44 -3.55 14.77
CA LEU A 95 -26.77 -3.28 16.05
C LEU A 95 -26.62 -1.79 16.33
N ARG A 96 -26.30 -0.98 15.32
CA ARG A 96 -26.23 0.48 15.45
C ARG A 96 -27.59 1.07 15.79
N ASP A 97 -28.66 0.60 15.16
CA ASP A 97 -30.02 1.06 15.42
C ASP A 97 -30.46 0.72 16.86
N ILE A 98 -30.15 -0.50 17.32
CA ILE A 98 -30.38 -0.91 18.70
C ILE A 98 -29.60 -0.03 19.67
N LEU A 99 -28.33 0.26 19.38
CA LEU A 99 -27.49 1.10 20.23
C LEU A 99 -28.03 2.53 20.31
N ILE A 100 -28.43 3.13 19.18
CA ILE A 100 -29.05 4.47 19.14
C ILE A 100 -30.34 4.48 19.95
N LYS A 101 -31.20 3.47 19.77
CA LYS A 101 -32.46 3.35 20.53
C LYS A 101 -32.18 3.31 22.04
N LYS A 102 -31.19 2.50 22.47
CA LYS A 102 -30.78 2.40 23.88
C LYS A 102 -30.26 3.73 24.44
N ILE A 103 -29.37 4.42 23.72
CA ILE A 103 -28.83 5.72 24.16
C ILE A 103 -29.96 6.75 24.30
N ARG A 104 -30.90 6.76 23.35
CA ARG A 104 -32.05 7.67 23.39
C ARG A 104 -32.93 7.42 24.63
N THR A 105 -33.25 6.16 24.94
CA THR A 105 -34.07 5.82 26.11
C THR A 105 -33.40 6.05 27.47
N VAL A 106 -32.07 6.03 27.54
CA VAL A 106 -31.34 6.27 28.80
C VAL A 106 -31.18 7.77 29.06
N ARG A 107 -31.21 8.60 28.01
CA ARG A 107 -30.99 10.05 28.11
C ARG A 107 -32.26 10.86 28.40
N THR A 108 -33.43 10.23 28.28
CA THR A 108 -34.75 10.78 28.65
C THR A 108 -35.21 10.16 29.96
#